data_AF-A0ABD6JAB9-F1
#
_entry.id   AF-A0ABD6JAB9-F1
#
_cell.length_a   1.000
_cell.length_b   1.000
_cell.length_c   1.000
_cell.angle_alpha   90.00
_cell.angle_beta   90.00
_cell.angle_gamma   90.00
#
_symmetry.space_group_name_H-M   'P 1'
#
loop_
_entity.id
_entity.type
_entity.pdbx_description
1 polymer ?
#
loop_
_entity_poly.entity_id
_entity_poly.type
_entity_poly.pdbx_seq_one_letter_code
_entity_poly.pdbx_strand_id
1 'polypeptide(L)'
;MHFDFIEKLDYFLRKIMIKATIIISIVILSVLFYFNNDALIIFVKYLNRGSNSINTMASIFTGIYFSLCTLMLSLPAFSRIRQLGKKNYHSLLKILFFGLLWSLSYSLWQIVISFSNNEFLLIINFLLMLGFILSVLQSTLYFSIILGQDLINSYEASDEMSRDIQTIKRMLEEIERKEEIKRR
;
A
#
# COMPACT_ATOMS: atom_id res chain seq x y z
N MET A 1 9.04 -20.91 -6.77
CA MET A 1 7.77 -20.96 -5.99
C MET A 1 7.32 -19.60 -5.46
N HIS A 2 8.20 -18.63 -5.18
CA HIS A 2 7.85 -17.34 -4.56
C HIS A 2 6.99 -16.36 -5.38
N PHE A 3 7.08 -16.38 -6.72
CA PHE A 3 6.29 -15.49 -7.59
C PHE A 3 4.79 -15.77 -7.58
N ASP A 4 4.40 -17.04 -7.38
CA ASP A 4 3.03 -17.50 -7.50
C ASP A 4 2.16 -17.07 -6.29
N PHE A 5 2.77 -16.88 -5.11
CA PHE A 5 2.07 -16.38 -3.92
C PHE A 5 1.77 -14.88 -4.01
N ILE A 6 2.72 -14.07 -4.47
CA ILE A 6 2.50 -12.62 -4.66
C ILE A 6 1.49 -12.39 -5.79
N GLU A 7 1.53 -13.17 -6.87
CA GLU A 7 0.49 -13.08 -7.92
C GLU A 7 -0.88 -13.53 -7.43
N LYS A 8 -0.98 -14.63 -6.67
CA LYS A 8 -2.26 -15.08 -6.08
C LYS A 8 -2.79 -14.09 -5.05
N LEU A 9 -1.92 -13.48 -4.27
CA LEU A 9 -2.29 -12.47 -3.27
C LEU A 9 -2.68 -11.14 -3.92
N ASP A 10 -1.94 -10.68 -4.94
CA ASP A 10 -2.32 -9.50 -5.73
C ASP A 10 -3.67 -9.77 -6.41
N TYR A 11 -3.86 -10.94 -7.00
CA TYR A 11 -5.15 -11.35 -7.54
C TYR A 11 -6.25 -11.37 -6.47
N PHE A 12 -5.96 -11.91 -5.28
CA PHE A 12 -6.90 -12.00 -4.17
C PHE A 12 -7.27 -10.62 -3.63
N LEU A 13 -6.28 -9.78 -3.28
CA LEU A 13 -6.48 -8.42 -2.77
C LEU A 13 -7.16 -7.53 -3.80
N ARG A 14 -6.70 -7.55 -5.06
CA ARG A 14 -7.27 -6.71 -6.12
C ARG A 14 -8.69 -7.17 -6.46
N LYS A 15 -8.95 -8.47 -6.57
CA LYS A 15 -10.27 -8.98 -6.93
C LYS A 15 -11.25 -8.90 -5.76
N ILE A 16 -10.83 -9.16 -4.53
CA ILE A 16 -11.71 -9.14 -3.35
C ILE A 16 -11.90 -7.74 -2.83
N MET A 17 -10.89 -6.87 -2.79
CA MET A 17 -11.10 -5.49 -2.35
C MET A 17 -11.92 -4.72 -3.38
N ILE A 18 -11.65 -4.84 -4.70
CA ILE A 18 -12.49 -4.18 -5.71
C ILE A 18 -13.93 -4.73 -5.66
N LYS A 19 -14.10 -6.05 -5.55
CA LYS A 19 -15.44 -6.63 -5.38
C LYS A 19 -16.08 -6.20 -4.06
N ALA A 20 -15.34 -6.11 -2.96
CA ALA A 20 -15.85 -5.67 -1.67
C ALA A 20 -16.27 -4.22 -1.74
N THR A 21 -15.48 -3.32 -2.34
CA THR A 21 -15.87 -1.92 -2.56
C THR A 21 -17.13 -1.83 -3.42
N ILE A 22 -17.21 -2.59 -4.52
CA ILE A 22 -18.39 -2.60 -5.39
C ILE A 22 -19.60 -3.18 -4.66
N ILE A 23 -19.45 -4.29 -3.94
CA ILE A 23 -20.54 -4.94 -3.19
C ILE A 23 -21.00 -4.04 -2.06
N ILE A 24 -20.08 -3.46 -1.28
CA ILE A 24 -20.39 -2.50 -0.21
C ILE A 24 -21.09 -1.28 -0.81
N SER A 25 -20.62 -0.75 -1.94
CA SER A 25 -21.27 0.37 -2.63
C SER A 25 -22.66 0.01 -3.11
N ILE A 26 -22.86 -1.18 -3.69
CA ILE A 26 -24.16 -1.69 -4.15
C ILE A 26 -25.09 -1.92 -2.96
N VAL A 27 -24.61 -2.52 -1.87
CA VAL A 27 -25.39 -2.76 -0.65
C VAL A 27 -25.80 -1.43 -0.05
N ILE A 28 -24.90 -0.46 0.04
CA ILE A 28 -25.22 0.91 0.50
C ILE A 28 -26.23 1.56 -0.44
N LEU A 29 -26.07 1.46 -1.76
CA LEU A 29 -27.05 1.97 -2.74
C LEU A 29 -28.41 1.27 -2.61
N SER A 30 -28.42 -0.04 -2.37
CA SER A 30 -29.65 -0.83 -2.24
C SER A 30 -30.37 -0.51 -0.95
N VAL A 31 -29.62 -0.32 0.15
CA VAL A 31 -30.15 0.15 1.43
C VAL A 31 -30.67 1.58 1.31
N LEU A 32 -29.99 2.46 0.55
CA LEU A 32 -30.45 3.81 0.19
C LEU A 32 -31.77 3.80 -0.59
N PHE A 33 -31.95 2.84 -1.50
CA PHE A 33 -33.20 2.68 -2.26
C PHE A 33 -34.33 2.00 -1.46
N TYR A 34 -33.99 1.18 -0.46
CA TYR A 34 -34.95 0.36 0.29
C TYR A 34 -35.45 1.01 1.59
N PHE A 35 -34.60 1.71 2.32
CA PHE A 35 -35.01 2.49 3.49
C PHE A 35 -35.36 3.92 3.06
N ASN A 36 -36.53 4.41 3.48
CA ASN A 36 -36.88 5.83 3.35
C ASN A 36 -35.69 6.71 3.77
N ASN A 37 -35.26 7.57 2.84
CA ASN A 37 -33.99 8.32 2.79
C ASN A 37 -33.51 8.94 4.11
N ASP A 38 -34.41 9.30 5.02
CA ASP A 38 -34.11 10.15 6.17
C ASP A 38 -33.10 9.53 7.16
N ALA A 39 -33.22 8.25 7.50
CA ALA A 39 -32.36 7.63 8.51
C ALA A 39 -30.88 7.56 8.08
N LEU A 40 -30.65 7.25 6.80
CA LEU A 40 -29.30 7.14 6.24
C LEU A 40 -28.70 8.52 5.99
N ILE A 41 -29.50 9.49 5.53
CA ILE A 41 -29.06 10.89 5.41
C ILE A 41 -28.68 11.46 6.79
N ILE A 42 -29.44 11.16 7.84
CA ILE A 42 -29.10 11.57 9.22
C ILE A 42 -27.79 10.92 9.65
N PHE A 43 -27.59 9.63 9.38
CA PHE A 43 -26.35 8.92 9.71
C PHE A 43 -25.14 9.49 8.96
N VAL A 44 -25.26 9.75 7.65
CA VAL A 44 -24.20 10.35 6.82
C VAL A 44 -23.91 11.79 7.26
N LYS A 45 -24.93 12.59 7.61
CA LYS A 45 -24.75 13.92 8.21
C LYS A 45 -24.00 13.83 9.54
N TYR A 46 -24.30 12.83 10.37
CA TYR A 46 -23.61 12.61 11.64
C TYR A 46 -22.13 12.24 11.43
N LEU A 47 -21.84 11.30 10.52
CA LEU A 47 -20.48 10.93 10.15
C LEU A 47 -19.69 12.10 9.55
N ASN A 48 -20.32 12.89 8.68
CA ASN A 48 -19.68 14.06 8.08
C ASN A 48 -19.43 15.18 9.11
N ARG A 49 -20.22 15.30 10.19
CA ARG A 49 -19.90 16.24 11.28
C ARG A 49 -18.60 15.88 12.02
N GLY A 50 -18.19 14.61 12.02
CA GLY A 50 -16.91 14.14 12.55
C GLY A 50 -15.77 14.07 11.52
N SER A 51 -15.97 14.54 10.28
CA SER A 51 -15.05 14.26 9.18
C SER A 51 -13.70 14.97 9.25
N ASN A 52 -13.50 15.93 10.15
CA ASN A 52 -12.27 16.71 10.22
C ASN A 52 -11.04 15.83 10.41
N SER A 53 -11.11 14.81 11.29
CA SER A 53 -10.01 13.86 11.50
C SER A 53 -9.73 13.01 10.26
N ILE A 54 -10.78 12.58 9.54
CA ILE A 54 -10.65 11.77 8.33
C ILE A 54 -10.06 12.61 7.20
N ASN A 55 -10.42 13.88 7.09
CA ASN A 55 -9.87 14.81 6.11
C ASN A 55 -8.38 15.09 6.37
N THR A 56 -7.98 15.28 7.63
CA THR A 56 -6.58 15.37 8.02
C THR A 56 -5.83 14.09 7.64
N MET A 57 -6.40 12.92 7.92
CA MET A 57 -5.81 11.64 7.56
C MET A 57 -5.65 11.50 6.03
N ALA A 58 -6.68 11.87 5.25
CA ALA A 58 -6.62 11.87 3.79
C ALA A 58 -5.52 12.79 3.24
N SER A 59 -5.32 13.96 3.86
CA SER A 59 -4.24 14.89 3.50
C SER A 59 -2.86 14.28 3.78
N ILE A 60 -2.67 13.66 4.94
CA ILE A 60 -1.42 12.97 5.30
C ILE A 60 -1.13 11.83 4.30
N PHE A 61 -2.12 10.98 4.04
CA PHE A 61 -1.95 9.86 3.12
C PHE A 61 -1.72 10.31 1.67
N THR A 62 -2.29 11.44 1.24
CA THR A 62 -1.97 12.05 -0.05
C THR A 62 -0.48 12.37 -0.14
N GLY A 63 0.11 12.97 0.91
CA GLY A 63 1.55 13.21 0.98
C GLY A 63 2.36 11.92 0.95
N ILE A 64 1.99 10.91 1.74
CA ILE A 64 2.65 9.60 1.78
C ILE A 64 2.63 8.93 0.40
N TYR A 65 1.46 8.86 -0.24
CA TYR A 65 1.32 8.25 -1.56
C TYR A 65 2.12 8.99 -2.62
N PHE A 66 2.13 10.33 -2.58
CA PHE A 66 2.94 11.12 -3.48
C PHE A 66 4.44 10.84 -3.30
N SER A 67 4.94 10.84 -2.06
CA SER A 67 6.33 10.51 -1.76
C SER A 67 6.71 9.09 -2.21
N LEU A 68 5.85 8.09 -1.97
CA LEU A 68 6.09 6.72 -2.41
C LEU A 68 6.09 6.60 -3.94
N CYS A 69 5.17 7.27 -4.63
CA CYS A 69 5.16 7.32 -6.10
C CYS A 69 6.46 7.94 -6.64
N THR A 70 6.89 9.08 -6.12
CA THR A 70 8.12 9.75 -6.54
C THR A 70 9.34 8.87 -6.25
N LEU A 71 9.40 8.25 -5.06
CA LEU A 71 10.49 7.35 -4.69
C LEU A 71 10.57 6.16 -5.64
N MET A 72 9.43 5.50 -5.94
CA MET A 72 9.37 4.41 -6.90
C MET A 72 9.88 4.86 -8.28
N LEU A 73 9.38 5.99 -8.81
CA LEU A 73 9.80 6.53 -10.11
C LEU A 73 11.29 6.91 -10.16
N SER A 74 11.88 7.32 -9.03
CA SER A 74 13.28 7.73 -8.93
C SER A 74 14.27 6.57 -8.78
N LEU A 75 13.80 5.35 -8.51
CA LEU A 75 14.69 4.20 -8.30
C LEU A 75 15.49 3.86 -9.57
N PRO A 76 16.83 3.81 -9.49
CA PRO A 76 17.68 3.49 -10.65
C PRO A 76 17.40 2.07 -11.17
N ALA A 77 17.67 1.86 -12.47
CA ALA A 77 17.30 0.64 -13.21
C ALA A 77 17.84 -0.68 -12.64
N PHE A 78 18.88 -0.62 -11.79
CA PHE A 78 19.57 -1.77 -11.22
C PHE A 78 19.13 -2.13 -9.79
N SER A 79 18.14 -1.44 -9.21
CA SER A 79 17.66 -1.74 -7.85
C SER A 79 16.87 -3.06 -7.80
N ARG A 80 17.04 -3.85 -6.73
CA ARG A 80 16.30 -5.12 -6.48
C ARG A 80 14.77 -4.92 -6.52
N ILE A 81 14.26 -3.71 -6.24
CA ILE A 81 12.84 -3.37 -6.33
C ILE A 81 12.35 -3.35 -7.78
N ARG A 82 13.22 -3.06 -8.77
CA ARG A 82 12.89 -3.17 -10.19
C ARG A 82 13.06 -4.60 -10.73
N GLN A 83 13.68 -5.49 -9.95
CA GLN A 83 13.75 -6.93 -10.21
C GLN A 83 12.49 -7.68 -9.72
N LEU A 84 11.63 -7.04 -8.90
CA LEU A 84 10.21 -7.43 -8.84
C LEU A 84 9.69 -7.32 -10.27
N GLY A 85 9.35 -8.46 -10.89
CA GLY A 85 9.02 -8.53 -12.31
C GLY A 85 8.14 -7.37 -12.77
N LYS A 86 8.41 -6.81 -13.94
CA LYS A 86 7.81 -5.56 -14.49
C LYS A 86 6.30 -5.38 -14.21
N LYS A 87 5.55 -6.48 -14.18
CA LYS A 87 4.12 -6.57 -13.86
C LYS A 87 3.79 -6.19 -12.40
N ASN A 88 4.58 -6.63 -11.43
CA ASN A 88 4.38 -6.37 -9.99
C ASN A 88 4.74 -4.92 -9.65
N TYR A 89 5.85 -4.42 -10.18
CA TYR A 89 6.24 -3.01 -10.04
C TYR A 89 5.15 -2.07 -10.60
N HIS A 90 4.62 -2.38 -11.78
CA HIS A 90 3.52 -1.60 -12.36
C HIS A 90 2.22 -1.71 -11.58
N SER A 91 1.95 -2.86 -10.94
CA SER A 91 0.78 -3.05 -10.09
C SER A 91 0.89 -2.28 -8.78
N LEU A 92 2.08 -2.26 -8.15
CA LEU A 92 2.38 -1.43 -6.98
C LEU A 92 2.19 0.05 -7.29
N LEU A 93 2.75 0.55 -8.40
CA LEU A 93 2.55 1.93 -8.84
C LEU A 93 1.08 2.27 -9.06
N LYS A 94 0.29 1.35 -9.64
CA LYS A 94 -1.16 1.54 -9.79
C LYS A 94 -1.86 1.65 -8.45
N ILE A 95 -1.56 0.77 -7.49
CA ILE A 95 -2.18 0.80 -6.15
C ILE A 95 -1.87 2.14 -5.46
N LEU A 96 -0.61 2.56 -5.48
CA LEU A 96 -0.19 3.85 -4.92
C LEU A 96 -0.89 5.04 -5.60
N PHE A 97 -0.99 5.02 -6.93
CA PHE A 97 -1.64 6.08 -7.69
C PHE A 97 -3.15 6.12 -7.44
N PHE A 98 -3.82 4.97 -7.35
CA PHE A 98 -5.23 4.93 -6.96
C PHE A 98 -5.44 5.43 -5.54
N GLY A 99 -4.56 5.09 -4.60
CA GLY A 99 -4.63 5.62 -3.24
C GLY A 99 -4.48 7.13 -3.18
N LEU A 100 -3.54 7.69 -3.95
CA LEU A 100 -3.39 9.13 -4.13
C LEU A 100 -4.67 9.76 -4.69
N LEU A 101 -5.25 9.17 -5.74
CA LEU A 101 -6.48 9.68 -6.35
C LEU A 101 -7.66 9.66 -5.38
N TRP A 102 -7.86 8.58 -4.62
CA TRP A 102 -8.94 8.48 -3.64
C TRP A 102 -8.78 9.49 -2.50
N SER A 103 -7.57 9.61 -1.94
CA SER A 103 -7.32 10.54 -0.83
C SER A 103 -7.44 12.00 -1.25
N LEU A 104 -6.95 12.33 -2.44
CA LEU A 104 -7.03 13.68 -3.01
C LEU A 104 -8.47 14.02 -3.42
N SER A 105 -9.18 13.08 -4.07
CA SER A 105 -10.58 13.28 -4.45
C SER A 105 -11.46 13.50 -3.22
N TYR A 106 -11.31 12.69 -2.16
CA TYR A 106 -12.04 12.88 -0.91
C TYR A 106 -11.78 14.26 -0.29
N SER A 107 -10.50 14.66 -0.21
CA SER A 107 -10.12 15.96 0.39
C SER A 107 -10.68 17.14 -0.41
N LEU A 108 -10.64 17.08 -1.74
CA LEU A 108 -11.23 18.12 -2.60
C LEU A 108 -12.76 18.14 -2.51
N TRP A 109 -13.41 16.97 -2.45
CA TRP A 109 -14.87 16.89 -2.38
C TRP A 109 -15.41 17.42 -1.05
N GLN A 110 -14.65 17.28 0.04
CA GLN A 110 -14.95 17.91 1.32
C GLN A 110 -15.03 19.43 1.24
N ILE A 111 -14.12 20.04 0.48
CA ILE A 111 -14.17 21.49 0.24
C ILE A 111 -15.45 21.84 -0.51
N VAL A 112 -15.79 21.11 -1.57
CA VAL A 112 -17.01 21.34 -2.38
C VAL A 112 -18.28 21.24 -1.54
N ILE A 113 -18.36 20.26 -0.64
CA ILE A 113 -19.51 20.07 0.26
C ILE A 113 -19.63 21.19 1.30
N SER A 114 -18.50 21.73 1.74
CA SER A 114 -18.52 22.88 2.66
C SER A 114 -19.24 24.10 2.05
N PHE A 115 -19.29 24.20 0.71
CA PHE A 115 -20.00 25.25 -0.02
C PHE A 115 -21.38 24.84 -0.55
N SER A 116 -21.77 23.57 -0.45
CA SER A 116 -23.00 23.04 -1.03
C SER A 116 -23.75 22.14 -0.05
N ASN A 117 -24.97 22.54 0.31
CA ASN A 117 -25.81 21.80 1.26
C ASN A 117 -26.63 20.68 0.59
N ASN A 118 -26.10 20.10 -0.50
CA ASN A 118 -26.81 19.10 -1.30
C ASN A 118 -26.62 17.69 -0.71
N GLU A 119 -27.72 17.02 -0.40
CA GLU A 119 -27.73 15.68 0.20
C GLU A 119 -27.10 14.62 -0.70
N PHE A 120 -27.22 14.77 -2.02
CA PHE A 120 -26.58 13.88 -2.98
C PHE A 120 -25.05 13.97 -2.91
N LEU A 121 -24.51 15.17 -2.68
CA LEU A 121 -23.06 15.37 -2.53
C LEU A 121 -22.53 14.72 -1.25
N LEU A 122 -23.32 14.71 -0.18
CA LEU A 122 -22.96 14.01 1.07
C LEU A 122 -22.82 12.51 0.86
N ILE A 123 -23.68 11.90 0.03
CA ILE A 123 -23.60 10.48 -0.32
C ILE A 123 -22.34 10.20 -1.15
N ILE A 124 -22.04 11.03 -2.15
CA ILE A 124 -20.81 10.90 -2.93
C ILE A 124 -19.57 11.02 -2.02
N ASN A 125 -19.57 11.96 -1.08
CA ASN A 125 -18.49 12.12 -0.10
C ASN A 125 -18.24 10.85 0.70
N PHE A 126 -19.33 10.21 1.12
CA PHE A 126 -19.28 9.01 1.92
C PHE A 126 -18.71 7.83 1.10
N LEU A 127 -19.06 7.73 -0.17
CA LEU A 127 -18.45 6.74 -1.08
C LEU A 127 -16.96 7.01 -1.30
N LEU A 128 -16.56 8.27 -1.49
CA LEU A 128 -15.15 8.66 -1.60
C LEU A 128 -14.38 8.34 -0.31
N MET A 129 -14.99 8.58 0.85
CA MET A 129 -14.42 8.26 2.17
C MET A 129 -14.16 6.75 2.31
N LEU A 130 -15.13 5.92 1.94
CA LEU A 130 -14.98 4.47 1.96
C LEU A 130 -13.90 4.01 0.98
N GLY A 131 -13.87 4.58 -0.23
CA GLY A 131 -12.82 4.31 -1.22
C GLY A 131 -11.43 4.63 -0.69
N PHE A 132 -11.28 5.78 -0.02
CA PHE A 132 -10.04 6.19 0.65
C PHE A 132 -9.64 5.18 1.74
N ILE A 133 -10.52 4.85 2.68
CA ILE A 133 -10.23 3.93 3.78
C ILE A 133 -9.80 2.55 3.25
N LEU A 134 -10.53 2.03 2.26
CA LEU A 134 -10.20 0.75 1.63
C LEU A 134 -8.86 0.79 0.91
N SER A 135 -8.54 1.91 0.25
CA SER A 135 -7.25 2.08 -0.40
C SER A 135 -6.08 2.12 0.61
N VAL A 136 -6.27 2.77 1.76
CA VAL A 136 -5.29 2.76 2.84
C VAL A 136 -5.08 1.33 3.33
N LEU A 137 -6.16 0.61 3.64
CA LEU A 137 -6.09 -0.78 4.09
C LEU A 137 -5.37 -1.68 3.08
N GLN A 138 -5.73 -1.56 1.79
CA GLN A 138 -5.09 -2.33 0.71
C GLN A 138 -3.59 -2.02 0.61
N SER A 139 -3.22 -0.74 0.67
CA SER A 139 -1.83 -0.31 0.59
C SER A 139 -1.03 -0.83 1.78
N THR A 140 -1.55 -0.69 2.99
CA THR A 140 -0.91 -1.16 4.23
C THR A 140 -0.70 -2.67 4.20
N LEU A 141 -1.69 -3.46 3.79
CA LEU A 141 -1.55 -4.91 3.68
C LEU A 141 -0.48 -5.29 2.64
N TYR A 142 -0.50 -4.64 1.48
CA TYR A 142 0.46 -4.90 0.41
C TYR A 142 1.91 -4.59 0.85
N PHE A 143 2.13 -3.42 1.46
CA PHE A 143 3.44 -3.05 1.97
C PHE A 143 3.89 -3.89 3.17
N SER A 144 2.99 -4.25 4.09
CA SER A 144 3.35 -5.09 5.25
C SER A 144 3.85 -6.47 4.81
N ILE A 145 3.26 -7.03 3.76
CA ILE A 145 3.65 -8.33 3.23
C ILE A 145 4.97 -8.24 2.48
N ILE A 146 5.14 -7.23 1.63
CA ILE A 146 6.40 -7.00 0.90
C ILE A 146 7.54 -6.75 1.90
N LEU A 147 7.36 -5.82 2.84
CA LEU A 147 8.37 -5.48 3.83
C LEU A 147 8.66 -6.65 4.77
N GLY A 148 7.65 -7.40 5.20
CA GLY A 148 7.84 -8.59 6.02
C GLY A 148 8.69 -9.65 5.32
N GLN A 149 8.48 -9.84 4.02
CA GLN A 149 9.28 -10.77 3.21
C GLN A 149 10.69 -10.24 2.94
N ASP A 150 10.84 -8.95 2.64
CA ASP A 150 12.16 -8.33 2.47
C ASP A 150 12.98 -8.39 3.76
N LEU A 151 12.33 -8.29 4.93
CA LEU A 151 12.99 -8.45 6.23
C LEU A 151 13.51 -9.88 6.43
N ILE A 152 12.69 -10.88 6.12
CA ILE A 152 13.07 -12.30 6.23
C ILE A 152 14.23 -12.61 5.28
N ASN A 153 14.11 -12.20 4.01
CA ASN A 153 15.15 -12.41 3.00
C ASN A 153 16.46 -11.68 3.36
N SER A 154 16.36 -10.47 3.95
CA SER A 154 17.55 -9.73 4.39
C SER A 154 18.22 -10.38 5.60
N TYR A 155 17.43 -10.99 6.49
CA TYR A 155 17.95 -11.75 7.62
C TYR A 155 18.67 -13.02 7.17
N GLU A 156 18.06 -13.80 6.26
CA GLU A 156 18.68 -15.01 5.69
C GLU A 156 19.97 -14.68 4.91
N ALA A 157 19.95 -13.61 4.11
CA ALA A 157 21.13 -13.15 3.37
C ALA A 157 22.24 -12.64 4.33
N SER A 158 21.88 -12.05 5.47
CA SER A 158 22.85 -11.64 6.50
C SER A 158 23.53 -12.85 7.15
N ASP A 159 22.77 -13.91 7.44
CA ASP A 159 23.33 -15.16 7.99
C ASP A 159 24.24 -15.88 6.99
N GLU A 160 23.89 -15.86 5.71
CA GLU A 160 24.71 -16.42 4.64
C GLU A 160 25.99 -15.59 4.43
N MET A 161 25.87 -14.27 4.40
CA MET A 161 27.02 -13.36 4.29
C MET A 161 27.96 -13.46 5.49
N SER A 162 27.44 -13.70 6.70
CA SER A 162 28.24 -13.95 7.90
C SER A 162 29.04 -15.27 7.79
N ARG A 163 28.46 -16.32 7.20
CA ARG A 163 29.16 -17.59 6.92
C ARG A 163 30.22 -17.43 5.84
N ASP A 164 29.95 -16.67 4.79
CA ASP A 164 30.92 -16.39 3.73
C ASP A 164 32.12 -15.61 4.26
N ILE A 165 31.88 -14.60 5.11
CA ILE A 165 32.96 -13.85 5.80
C ILE A 165 33.81 -14.78 6.66
N GLN A 166 33.20 -15.70 7.41
CA GLN A 166 33.96 -16.69 8.20
C GLN A 166 34.79 -17.64 7.32
N THR A 167 34.25 -18.03 6.16
CA THR A 167 34.94 -18.93 5.22
C THR A 167 36.14 -18.24 4.60
N ILE A 168 35.96 -16.98 4.15
CA ILE A 168 37.05 -16.16 3.61
C ILE A 168 38.14 -15.93 4.67
N LYS A 169 37.74 -15.68 5.92
CA LYS A 169 38.70 -15.47 7.02
C LYS A 169 39.54 -16.72 7.29
N ARG A 170 38.94 -17.92 7.28
CA ARG A 170 39.68 -19.19 7.40
C ARG A 170 40.63 -19.44 6.24
N MET A 171 40.21 -19.10 5.02
CA MET A 171 41.08 -19.21 3.83
C MET A 171 42.29 -18.28 3.92
N LEU A 172 42.10 -17.05 4.39
CA LEU A 172 43.19 -16.08 4.62
C LEU A 172 44.19 -16.60 5.67
N GLU A 173 43.70 -17.11 6.81
CA GLU A 173 44.55 -17.68 7.86
C GLU A 173 45.34 -18.90 7.37
N GLU A 174 44.78 -19.74 6.49
CA GLU A 174 45.49 -20.86 5.86
C GLU A 174 46.58 -20.40 4.88
N ILE A 175 46.32 -19.34 4.11
CA ILE A 175 47.30 -18.77 3.17
C ILE A 175 48.48 -18.18 3.93
N GLU A 176 48.24 -17.38 4.97
CA GLU A 176 49.30 -16.81 5.82
C GLU A 176 50.16 -17.90 6.46
N ARG A 177 49.52 -18.95 7.01
CA ARG A 177 50.23 -20.07 7.63
C ARG A 177 51.09 -20.84 6.63
N LYS A 178 50.62 -21.02 5.39
CA LYS A 178 51.40 -21.64 4.30
C LYS A 178 52.58 -20.77 3.86
N GLU A 179 52.42 -19.45 3.84
CA GLU A 179 53.52 -18.54 3.52
C GLU A 179 54.59 -18.51 4.61
N GLU A 180 54.22 -18.54 5.89
CA GLU A 180 55.18 -18.61 7.00
C GLU A 180 56.02 -19.89 6.99
N ILE A 181 55.41 -21.03 6.67
CA ILE A 181 56.12 -22.30 6.51
C ILE A 181 57.09 -22.25 5.33
N LYS A 182 56.75 -21.55 4.26
CA LYS A 182 57.59 -21.42 3.05
C LYS A 182 58.76 -20.46 3.22
N ARG A 183 58.72 -19.57 4.22
CA ARG A 183 59.78 -18.62 4.56
C ARG A 183 60.78 -19.16 5.59
N ARG A 184 60.51 -20.32 6.20
CA ARG A 184 61.43 -21.05 7.08
C ARG A 184 62.13 -22.15 6.31
#